data_AF-A0AAW0WDC5-F1
#
_entry.id   AF-A0AAW0WDC5-F1
#
_cell.length_a   1.000
_cell.length_b   1.000
_cell.length_c   1.000
_cell.angle_alpha   90.00
_cell.angle_beta   90.00
_cell.angle_gamma   90.00
#
_symmetry.space_group_name_H-M   'P 1'
#
loop_
_entity.id
_entity.type
_entity.pdbx_description
1 polymer ?
#
loop_
_entity_poly.entity_id
_entity_poly.type
_entity_poly.pdbx_seq_one_letter_code
_entity_poly.pdbx_strand_id
1 'polypeptide(L)'
;EATELMRKKERENQLNLALNALLSCRLREGYAIKKVTIVDDQIQLVLVLPWKYSIFIEYHIRSAWPPTQSVVNTEVWIEATYEFLNDVTSDVHRHFRSKYRQSMVAKYWSTLQHLRDTDMLLVGLQSFASNPAYFTIPDCIKRGHPVFYRNSGQINSISDAT
;
A
#
# COMPACT_ATOMS: atom_id res chain seq x y z
N GLU A 1 7.79 -13.50 32.46
CA GLU A 1 6.70 -14.18 31.75
C GLU A 1 6.77 -13.83 30.27
N ALA A 2 6.67 -14.81 29.37
CA ALA A 2 6.61 -14.53 27.94
C ALA A 2 5.22 -13.97 27.62
N THR A 3 5.15 -12.74 27.12
CA THR A 3 3.89 -12.11 26.74
C THR A 3 3.32 -12.87 25.53
N GLU A 4 2.14 -13.48 25.68
CA GLU A 4 1.50 -14.23 24.60
C GLU A 4 1.07 -13.29 23.47
N LEU A 5 1.43 -13.64 22.24
CA LEU A 5 1.06 -12.89 21.04
C LEU A 5 -0.18 -13.53 20.41
N MET A 6 -1.14 -12.69 20.08
CA MET A 6 -2.39 -13.08 19.43
C MET A 6 -2.39 -12.56 17.99
N ARG A 7 -3.11 -13.27 17.10
CA ARG A 7 -3.22 -12.91 15.69
C ARG A 7 -4.64 -12.49 15.33
N LYS A 8 -4.76 -11.43 14.52
CA LYS A 8 -6.03 -10.90 14.02
C LYS A 8 -5.89 -10.51 12.54
N LYS A 9 -6.89 -10.86 11.73
CA LYS A 9 -7.00 -10.40 10.33
C LYS A 9 -7.55 -8.98 10.30
N GLU A 10 -6.85 -8.08 9.60
CA GLU A 10 -7.28 -6.68 9.46
C GLU A 10 -7.97 -6.43 8.12
N ARG A 11 -7.51 -7.08 7.05
CA ARG A 11 -8.05 -6.86 5.70
C ARG A 11 -7.76 -8.04 4.78
N GLU A 12 -8.63 -8.19 3.79
CA GLU A 12 -8.41 -9.03 2.61
C GLU A 12 -8.77 -8.24 1.35
N ASN A 13 -7.93 -8.35 0.33
CA ASN A 13 -8.10 -7.67 -0.95
C ASN A 13 -7.62 -8.56 -2.09
N GLN A 14 -8.23 -8.41 -3.27
CA GLN A 14 -7.72 -8.93 -4.53
C GLN A 14 -7.16 -7.78 -5.37
N LEU A 15 -5.91 -7.92 -5.82
CA LEU A 15 -5.19 -6.89 -6.57
C LEU A 15 -4.91 -7.39 -8.00
N ASN A 16 -5.24 -6.55 -8.99
CA ASN A 16 -4.97 -6.82 -10.40
C ASN A 16 -3.56 -6.34 -10.77
N LEU A 17 -2.57 -7.07 -10.28
CA LEU A 17 -1.16 -6.78 -10.53
C LEU A 17 -0.34 -8.08 -10.61
N ALA A 18 0.86 -8.00 -11.17
CA ALA A 18 1.79 -9.12 -11.23
C ALA A 18 2.48 -9.35 -9.87
N LEU A 19 2.60 -10.62 -9.47
CA LEU A 19 3.19 -11.04 -8.19
C LEU A 19 4.58 -10.44 -7.95
N ASN A 20 5.44 -10.42 -8.96
CA ASN A 20 6.80 -9.90 -8.86
C ASN A 20 6.86 -8.41 -8.49
N ALA A 21 5.91 -7.60 -8.97
CA ALA A 21 5.87 -6.18 -8.66
C ALA A 21 5.46 -5.94 -7.21
N LEU A 22 4.44 -6.67 -6.73
CA LEU A 22 4.02 -6.62 -5.33
C LEU A 22 5.15 -7.03 -4.38
N LEU A 23 5.81 -8.15 -4.66
CA LEU A 23 6.95 -8.61 -3.86
C LEU A 23 8.08 -7.59 -3.85
N SER A 24 8.38 -7.01 -5.01
CA SER A 24 9.42 -5.98 -5.13
C SER A 24 9.13 -4.73 -4.28
N CYS A 25 7.86 -4.35 -4.13
CA CYS A 25 7.45 -3.25 -3.25
C CYS A 25 7.54 -3.66 -1.78
N ARG A 26 6.89 -4.77 -1.40
CA ARG A 26 6.84 -5.22 0.00
C ARG A 26 8.22 -5.47 0.59
N LEU A 27 9.12 -6.11 -0.15
CA LEU A 27 10.48 -6.36 0.32
C LEU A 27 11.27 -5.06 0.52
N ARG A 28 11.07 -4.04 -0.34
CA ARG A 28 11.71 -2.72 -0.21
C ARG A 28 11.14 -1.88 0.93
N GLU A 29 9.88 -2.09 1.30
CA GLU A 29 9.28 -1.49 2.48
C GLU A 29 9.81 -2.10 3.80
N GLY A 30 10.62 -3.16 3.72
CA GLY A 30 11.26 -3.80 4.86
C GLY A 30 10.57 -5.06 5.35
N TYR A 31 9.58 -5.58 4.62
CA TYR A 31 9.03 -6.89 4.92
C TYR A 31 10.07 -7.99 4.66
N ALA A 32 10.15 -8.95 5.58
CA ALA A 32 10.93 -10.18 5.42
C ALA A 32 10.01 -11.33 5.01
N ILE A 33 10.56 -12.33 4.31
CA ILE A 33 9.83 -13.55 3.97
C ILE A 33 9.81 -14.47 5.21
N LYS A 34 8.61 -14.72 5.76
CA LYS A 34 8.40 -15.63 6.90
C LYS A 34 8.17 -17.06 6.44
N LYS A 35 7.39 -17.25 5.37
CA LYS A 35 7.04 -18.58 4.84
C LYS A 35 6.75 -18.51 3.34
N VAL A 36 7.15 -19.57 2.62
CA VAL A 36 6.80 -19.81 1.23
C VAL A 36 6.22 -21.22 1.12
N THR A 37 5.12 -21.38 0.41
CA THR A 37 4.49 -22.68 0.19
C THR A 37 3.88 -22.69 -1.21
N ILE A 38 4.10 -23.76 -1.97
CA ILE A 38 3.53 -23.93 -3.30
C ILE A 38 2.67 -25.20 -3.24
N VAL A 39 1.39 -25.08 -3.56
CA VAL A 39 0.40 -26.16 -3.53
C VAL A 39 -0.52 -25.98 -4.74
N ASP A 40 -0.73 -27.04 -5.52
CA ASP A 40 -1.71 -27.11 -6.62
C ASP A 40 -1.70 -25.86 -7.53
N ASP A 41 -0.57 -25.60 -8.18
CA ASP A 41 -0.37 -24.45 -9.09
C ASP A 41 -0.67 -23.07 -8.47
N GLN A 42 -0.55 -22.97 -7.14
CA GLN A 42 -0.67 -21.71 -6.40
C GLN A 42 0.54 -21.54 -5.49
N ILE A 43 1.04 -20.31 -5.42
CA ILE A 43 2.05 -19.91 -4.43
C ILE A 43 1.36 -19.14 -3.30
N GLN A 44 1.73 -19.49 -2.08
CA GLN A 44 1.34 -18.81 -0.85
C GLN A 44 2.59 -18.28 -0.16
N LEU A 45 2.63 -16.98 0.09
CA LEU A 45 3.73 -16.31 0.78
C LEU A 45 3.19 -15.64 2.03
N VAL A 46 3.96 -15.73 3.11
CA VAL A 46 3.74 -14.92 4.30
C VAL A 46 4.94 -14.02 4.45
N LEU A 47 4.72 -12.72 4.30
CA LEU A 47 5.71 -11.70 4.60
C LEU A 47 5.44 -11.14 5.99
N VAL A 48 6.47 -10.71 6.71
CA VAL A 48 6.36 -10.13 8.04
C VAL A 48 7.17 -8.86 8.16
N LEU A 49 6.56 -7.82 8.73
CA LEU A 49 7.22 -6.56 9.09
C LEU A 49 7.19 -6.43 10.63
N PRO A 50 8.35 -6.44 11.30
CA PRO A 50 8.45 -6.08 12.72
C PRO A 50 8.18 -4.58 12.88
N TRP A 51 6.93 -4.21 13.18
CA TRP A 51 6.52 -2.81 13.23
C TRP A 51 6.96 -2.13 14.53
N LYS A 52 6.80 -2.83 15.67
CA LYS A 52 7.28 -2.43 17.00
C LYS A 52 7.59 -3.66 17.85
N TYR A 53 8.14 -3.44 19.04
CA TYR A 53 8.37 -4.51 20.01
C TYR A 53 7.05 -5.26 20.27
N SER A 54 7.07 -6.58 20.07
CA SER A 54 5.92 -7.46 20.20
C SER A 54 4.71 -7.08 19.33
N ILE A 55 4.93 -6.39 18.20
CA ILE A 55 3.89 -6.06 17.21
C ILE A 55 4.44 -6.30 15.80
N PHE A 56 3.84 -7.24 15.09
CA PHE A 56 4.22 -7.64 13.74
C PHE A 56 3.03 -7.50 12.80
N ILE A 57 3.30 -6.99 11.60
CA ILE A 57 2.31 -6.94 10.51
C ILE A 57 2.67 -8.05 9.53
N GLU A 58 1.78 -9.00 9.34
CA GLU A 58 1.93 -10.03 8.33
C GLU A 58 1.18 -9.65 7.05
N TYR A 59 1.81 -9.86 5.91
CA TYR A 59 1.23 -9.66 4.59
C TYR A 59 1.22 -11.00 3.87
N HIS A 60 0.06 -11.63 3.82
CA HIS A 60 -0.16 -12.92 3.19
C HIS A 60 -0.52 -12.71 1.73
N ILE A 61 0.08 -13.49 0.85
CA ILE A 61 -0.07 -13.36 -0.60
C ILE A 61 -0.41 -14.75 -1.15
N ARG A 62 -1.44 -14.83 -1.98
CA ARG A 62 -1.79 -16.02 -2.76
C ARG A 62 -1.92 -15.64 -4.24
N SER A 63 -1.31 -16.41 -5.13
CA SER A 63 -1.39 -16.18 -6.57
C SER A 63 -1.09 -17.46 -7.34
N ALA A 64 -1.45 -17.50 -8.62
CA ALA A 64 -1.11 -18.60 -9.50
C ALA A 64 0.40 -18.81 -9.59
N TRP A 65 0.81 -20.06 -9.63
CA TRP A 65 2.19 -20.49 -9.78
C TRP A 65 2.31 -21.57 -10.85
N PRO A 66 3.13 -21.39 -11.90
CA PRO A 66 3.98 -20.22 -12.19
C PRO A 66 3.17 -18.91 -12.38
N PRO A 67 3.80 -17.73 -12.23
CA PRO A 67 3.11 -16.43 -12.25
C PRO A 67 2.67 -16.04 -13.66
N THR A 68 1.66 -16.74 -14.18
CA THR A 68 1.08 -16.56 -15.51
C THR A 68 -0.06 -15.54 -15.53
N GLN A 69 -0.61 -15.22 -14.36
CA GLN A 69 -1.72 -14.28 -14.18
C GLN A 69 -1.26 -13.03 -13.42
N SER A 70 -1.87 -11.89 -13.74
CA SER A 70 -1.66 -10.62 -13.03
C SER A 70 -2.78 -10.36 -12.03
N VAL A 71 -3.10 -11.38 -11.23
CA VAL A 71 -4.09 -11.31 -10.16
C VAL A 71 -3.48 -11.96 -8.91
N VAL A 72 -3.56 -11.23 -7.81
CA VAL A 72 -2.98 -11.63 -6.53
C VAL A 72 -3.99 -11.37 -5.41
N ASN A 73 -4.26 -12.40 -4.61
CA ASN A 73 -5.07 -12.29 -3.40
C ASN A 73 -4.14 -11.97 -2.23
N THR A 74 -4.54 -11.01 -1.40
CA THR A 74 -3.71 -10.50 -0.31
C THR A 74 -4.52 -10.42 0.97
N GLU A 75 -3.89 -10.75 2.09
CA GLU A 75 -4.47 -10.55 3.41
C GLU A 75 -3.46 -9.87 4.32
N VAL A 76 -3.93 -8.90 5.10
CA VAL A 76 -3.12 -8.23 6.12
C VAL A 76 -3.56 -8.73 7.48
N TRP A 77 -2.61 -9.21 8.26
CA TRP A 77 -2.80 -9.68 9.62
C TRP A 77 -1.88 -8.90 10.57
N ILE A 78 -2.30 -8.80 11.83
CA ILE A 78 -1.48 -8.31 12.92
C ILE A 78 -1.24 -9.44 13.92
N GLU A 79 -0.01 -9.56 14.39
CA GLU A 79 0.39 -10.39 15.52
C GLU A 79 0.90 -9.48 16.64
N ALA A 80 0.18 -9.40 17.76
CA ALA A 80 0.51 -8.50 18.86
C ALA A 80 -0.05 -8.99 20.21
N THR A 81 0.38 -8.34 21.30
CA THR A 81 -0.18 -8.54 22.64
C THR A 81 -1.67 -8.21 22.69
N TYR A 82 -2.44 -8.91 23.54
CA TYR A 82 -3.87 -8.68 23.71
C TYR A 82 -4.21 -7.21 24.00
N GLU A 83 -3.44 -6.54 24.85
CA GLU A 83 -3.67 -5.15 25.24
C GLU A 83 -3.63 -4.21 24.03
N PHE A 84 -2.65 -4.41 23.14
CA PHE A 84 -2.54 -3.63 21.92
C PHE A 84 -3.66 -3.94 20.93
N LEU A 85 -4.00 -5.22 20.74
CA LEU A 85 -5.13 -5.60 19.88
C LEU A 85 -6.45 -5.03 20.36
N ASN A 86 -6.67 -5.03 21.68
CA ASN A 86 -7.84 -4.42 22.29
C ASN A 86 -7.87 -2.91 22.05
N ASP A 87 -6.72 -2.23 22.14
CA ASP A 87 -6.61 -0.80 21.88
C ASP A 87 -6.97 -0.42 20.45
N VAL A 88 -6.47 -1.18 19.46
CA VAL A 88 -6.75 -0.89 18.05
C VAL A 88 -8.16 -1.35 17.64
N THR A 89 -8.74 -2.35 18.32
CA THR A 89 -10.09 -2.86 17.99
C THR A 89 -11.21 -2.11 18.70
N SER A 90 -10.89 -1.39 19.78
CA SER A 90 -11.84 -0.53 20.48
C SER A 90 -12.40 0.58 19.59
N ASP A 91 -13.49 1.22 20.03
CA ASP A 91 -14.07 2.40 19.39
C ASP A 91 -13.00 3.44 19.00
N VAL A 92 -13.00 3.87 17.74
CA VAL A 92 -12.05 4.84 17.15
C VAL A 92 -12.11 6.19 17.88
N HIS A 93 -13.24 6.50 18.53
CA HIS A 93 -13.42 7.72 19.33
C HIS A 93 -12.97 7.58 20.79
N ARG A 94 -12.43 6.41 21.17
CA ARG A 94 -11.94 6.17 22.54
C ARG A 94 -10.75 7.08 22.83
N HIS A 95 -10.90 7.90 23.86
CA HIS A 95 -9.82 8.72 24.39
C HIS A 95 -8.99 7.89 25.38
N PHE A 96 -7.72 7.66 25.06
CA PHE A 96 -6.81 6.98 25.97
C PHE A 96 -6.27 7.98 27.01
N ARG A 97 -6.18 7.57 28.27
CA ARG A 97 -5.50 8.37 29.31
C ARG A 97 -4.03 8.60 28.97
N SER A 98 -3.38 7.62 28.35
CA SER A 98 -1.99 7.72 27.91
C SER A 98 -1.90 8.28 26.50
N LYS A 99 -1.29 9.46 26.37
CA LYS A 99 -0.97 10.09 25.06
C LYS A 99 -0.08 9.19 24.20
N TYR A 100 0.83 8.45 24.81
CA TYR A 100 1.70 7.51 24.11
C TYR A 100 0.90 6.40 23.44
N ARG A 101 -0.03 5.76 24.18
CA ARG A 101 -0.92 4.72 23.63
C ARG A 101 -1.78 5.26 22.49
N GLN A 102 -2.37 6.44 22.68
CA GLN A 102 -3.16 7.11 21.64
C GLN A 102 -2.33 7.35 20.36
N SER A 103 -1.10 7.87 20.51
CA SER A 103 -0.20 8.09 19.37
C SER A 103 0.22 6.78 18.70
N MET A 104 0.44 5.72 19.47
CA MET A 104 0.79 4.40 18.92
C MET A 104 -0.36 3.83 18.07
N VAL A 105 -1.59 3.88 18.57
CA VAL A 105 -2.80 3.46 17.83
C VAL A 105 -2.96 4.29 16.55
N ALA A 106 -2.81 5.62 16.62
CA ALA A 106 -2.90 6.48 15.44
C ALA A 106 -1.84 6.15 14.38
N LYS A 107 -0.58 5.91 14.80
CA LYS A 107 0.51 5.52 13.89
C LYS A 107 0.29 4.15 13.27
N TYR A 108 -0.29 3.21 14.01
CA TYR A 108 -0.64 1.90 13.48
C TYR A 108 -1.66 2.02 12.35
N TRP A 109 -2.75 2.77 12.58
CA TRP A 109 -3.76 3.00 11.56
C TRP A 109 -3.21 3.76 10.34
N SER A 110 -2.37 4.77 10.56
CA SER A 110 -1.66 5.44 9.47
C SER A 110 -0.76 4.49 8.67
N THR A 111 -0.11 3.53 9.33
CA THR A 111 0.71 2.50 8.65
C THR A 111 -0.16 1.61 7.77
N LEU A 112 -1.30 1.11 8.28
CA LEU A 112 -2.21 0.28 7.50
C LEU A 112 -2.87 1.03 6.33
N GLN A 113 -3.08 2.33 6.51
CA GLN A 113 -3.57 3.23 5.48
C GLN A 113 -2.52 3.43 4.38
N HIS A 114 -1.27 3.74 4.74
CA HIS A 114 -0.18 3.86 3.77
C HIS A 114 0.03 2.56 2.99
N LEU A 115 -0.02 1.41 3.67
CA LEU A 115 0.06 0.10 3.02
C LEU A 115 -1.03 -0.05 1.94
N ARG A 116 -2.27 0.34 2.24
CA ARG A 116 -3.37 0.33 1.26
C ARG A 116 -3.12 1.26 0.09
N ASP A 117 -2.67 2.48 0.38
CA ASP A 117 -2.52 3.50 -0.64
C ASP A 117 -1.36 3.16 -1.59
N THR A 118 -0.30 2.54 -1.08
CA THR A 118 0.78 1.97 -1.92
C THR A 118 0.29 0.81 -2.79
N ASP A 119 -0.58 -0.06 -2.29
CA ASP A 119 -1.19 -1.14 -3.10
C ASP A 119 -2.04 -0.57 -4.25
N MET A 120 -2.89 0.41 -3.95
CA MET A 120 -3.72 1.06 -4.96
C MET A 120 -2.89 1.80 -6.00
N LEU A 121 -1.81 2.48 -5.56
CA LEU A 121 -0.88 3.13 -6.47
C LEU A 121 -0.19 2.11 -7.38
N LEU A 122 0.25 0.97 -6.84
CA LEU A 122 0.91 -0.09 -7.62
C LEU A 122 -0.03 -0.71 -8.66
N VAL A 123 -1.28 -0.98 -8.29
CA VAL A 123 -2.33 -1.42 -9.24
C VAL A 123 -2.50 -0.39 -10.35
N GLY A 124 -2.60 0.90 -9.98
CA GLY A 124 -2.70 1.99 -10.95
C GLY A 124 -1.51 2.03 -11.91
N LEU A 125 -0.28 1.96 -11.39
CA LEU A 125 0.94 1.97 -12.20
C LEU A 125 1.00 0.82 -13.19
N GLN A 126 0.58 -0.38 -12.80
CA GLN A 126 0.55 -1.52 -13.72
C GLN A 126 -0.58 -1.45 -14.74
N SER A 127 -1.71 -0.82 -14.39
CA SER A 127 -2.81 -0.61 -15.33
C SER A 127 -2.39 0.25 -16.54
N PHE A 128 -1.37 1.12 -16.42
CA PHE A 128 -0.90 1.92 -17.56
C PHE A 128 -0.41 1.04 -18.72
N ALA A 129 0.25 -0.08 -18.44
CA ALA A 129 0.73 -1.00 -19.48
C ALA A 129 -0.41 -1.77 -20.18
N SER A 130 -1.63 -1.75 -19.62
CA SER A 130 -2.77 -2.49 -20.17
C SER A 130 -3.43 -1.82 -21.38
N ASN A 131 -3.26 -0.50 -21.54
CA ASN A 131 -3.88 0.25 -22.63
C ASN A 131 -2.88 1.21 -23.30
N PRO A 132 -2.55 1.02 -24.59
CA PRO A 132 -1.70 1.92 -25.36
C PRO A 132 -2.10 3.39 -25.34
N ALA A 133 -3.39 3.70 -25.16
CA ALA A 133 -3.87 5.07 -25.04
C ALA A 133 -3.25 5.83 -23.85
N TYR A 134 -2.79 5.12 -22.81
CA TYR A 134 -2.24 5.75 -21.60
C TYR A 134 -0.75 6.06 -21.67
N PHE A 135 -0.05 5.56 -22.70
CA PHE A 135 1.39 5.81 -22.90
C PHE A 135 1.72 6.23 -24.33
N THR A 136 0.72 6.59 -25.13
CA THR A 136 0.91 7.18 -26.45
C THR A 136 0.61 8.67 -26.41
N ILE A 137 1.39 9.42 -27.18
CA ILE A 137 1.18 10.86 -27.34
C ILE A 137 -0.14 11.07 -28.12
N PRO A 138 -1.05 11.96 -27.67
CA PRO A 138 -2.24 12.34 -28.43
C PRO A 138 -1.89 12.81 -29.85
N ASP A 139 -2.76 12.51 -30.82
CA ASP A 139 -2.47 12.81 -32.23
C ASP A 139 -2.30 14.30 -32.53
N CYS A 140 -2.93 15.18 -31.76
CA CYS A 140 -2.71 16.63 -31.88
C CYS A 140 -1.24 16.98 -31.59
N ILE A 141 -0.65 16.44 -30.53
CA ILE A 141 0.76 16.69 -30.20
C ILE A 141 1.67 16.03 -31.25
N LYS A 142 1.34 14.82 -31.73
CA LYS A 142 2.08 14.19 -32.85
C LYS A 142 2.09 15.04 -34.12
N ARG A 143 1.02 15.81 -34.36
CA ARG A 143 0.88 16.74 -35.49
C ARG A 143 1.50 18.11 -35.22
N GLY A 144 2.21 18.30 -34.11
CA GLY A 144 2.92 19.54 -33.78
C GLY A 144 2.08 20.59 -33.04
N HIS A 145 0.88 20.24 -32.55
CA HIS A 145 0.11 21.17 -31.73
C HIS A 145 0.79 21.38 -30.36
N PRO A 146 0.95 22.63 -29.91
CA PRO A 146 1.56 22.91 -28.62
C PRO A 146 0.65 22.47 -27.47
N VAL A 147 1.26 21.92 -26.42
CA VAL A 147 0.56 21.50 -25.19
C VAL A 147 0.15 22.71 -24.34
N PHE A 148 0.97 23.76 -24.38
CA PHE A 148 0.79 24.97 -23.60
C PHE A 148 0.74 26.17 -24.53
N TYR A 149 -0.24 27.05 -24.32
CA TYR A 149 -0.32 28.34 -24.98
C TYR A 149 0.16 29.40 -24.00
N ARG A 150 1.06 30.28 -24.46
CA ARG A 150 1.41 31.48 -23.70
C ARG A 150 0.15 32.35 -23.63
N ASN A 151 -0.36 32.59 -22.44
CA ASN A 151 -1.48 33.50 -22.24
C ASN A 151 -1.06 34.91 -22.69
N SER A 152 -1.62 35.40 -23.80
CA SER A 152 -1.33 36.73 -24.36
C SER A 152 -2.20 37.83 -23.73
N GLY A 153 -2.98 37.52 -22.69
CA GLY A 153 -3.88 38.45 -22.03
C GLY A 153 -3.58 38.61 -20.54
N GLN A 154 -2.50 39.33 -20.21
CA GLN A 154 -2.42 40.31 -19.12
C GLN A 154 -1.03 40.96 -19.14
N ILE A 155 -0.94 42.11 -19.80
CA ILE A 155 0.09 43.10 -19.49
C ILE A 155 -0.35 43.76 -18.19
N ASN A 156 -0.07 43.13 -17.04
CA ASN A 156 -0.05 43.89 -15.80
C ASN A 156 1.29 44.63 -15.81
N SER A 157 1.24 45.91 -16.17
CA SER A 157 2.37 46.82 -16.08
C SER A 157 2.95 46.75 -14.66
N ILE A 158 4.19 46.31 -14.56
CA ILE A 158 5.01 46.48 -13.36
C ILE A 158 5.34 47.98 -13.29
N SER A 159 4.40 48.79 -12.81
CA SER A 159 4.63 50.23 -12.57
C SER A 159 4.08 50.73 -11.24
N ASP A 160 3.36 49.92 -10.47
CA ASP A 160 2.83 50.32 -9.15
C ASP A 160 3.53 49.57 -8.01
N ALA A 161 4.86 49.63 -8.00
CA ALA A 161 5.67 49.30 -6.82
C ALA A 161 6.77 50.37 -6.67
N THR A 162 6.34 51.56 -6.27
CA THR A 162 7.18 52.52 -5.54
C THR A 162 6.53 52.76 -4.19
#